data_AF-A0A1V4ZLX9-F1
#
_entry.id   AF-A0A1V4ZLX9-F1
#
_cell.length_a   1.000
_cell.length_b   1.000
_cell.length_c   1.000
_cell.angle_alpha   90.00
_cell.angle_beta   90.00
_cell.angle_gamma   90.00
#
_symmetry.space_group_name_H-M   'P 1'
#
loop_
_entity.id
_entity.type
_entity.pdbx_description
1 polymer ?
#
loop_
_entity_poly.entity_id
_entity_poly.type
_entity_poly.pdbx_seq_one_letter_code
_entity_poly.pdbx_strand_id
1 'polypeptide(L)'
;MGIIKKLGNVLGSGKVEQEKSREREEARVRAQKERTDNFLRALTEGDLDARWAAVRSVGDLGEPFIDPLIHGLRDENWIIRRGSADTLGKIGAPAIGPLIAALDQPGDDVRQETIRALQLIGEPAVGPLIQSTRHSHPLIRRGAVQALGIIGEIRAVPHIVESLKDPDPGVRHESAVALGHIGDPRAVSPLIESLNDVKENVRMAVMATLCSLGEHAIGPLIRALVDPNEEVCRRASLALVTIGEPAVDALIYALNDQSPGIRRGAIEVLGQIGNTKAIAPIIAELSDPERLVRIEAVRSLAALGVPAIAPLMQIFREGDIRSRNGAMEALWMLGSPATTPLIMVLKDEQVDVRKRAVMLLGEIGDQKAVDHITHMLSDDNPSVRKEAFEALEMIKKRNAAQ
;
A
#
# COMPACT_ATOMS: atom_id res chain seq x y z
N MET A 1 54.38 72.99 -7.16
CA MET A 1 54.07 72.31 -8.44
C MET A 1 54.34 70.80 -8.45
N GLY A 2 55.36 70.27 -7.76
CA GLY A 2 55.70 68.83 -7.83
C GLY A 2 54.77 67.85 -7.09
N ILE A 3 54.10 68.28 -6.01
CA ILE A 3 53.29 67.39 -5.15
C ILE A 3 51.90 67.13 -5.75
N ILE A 4 51.28 68.14 -6.38
CA ILE A 4 49.97 68.01 -7.06
C ILE A 4 50.07 67.07 -8.29
N LYS A 5 51.21 67.09 -8.99
CA LYS A 5 51.48 66.21 -10.14
C LYS A 5 51.66 64.74 -9.74
N LYS A 6 52.21 64.48 -8.55
CA LYS A 6 52.37 63.12 -8.00
C LYS A 6 51.04 62.53 -7.49
N LEU A 7 50.18 63.33 -6.88
CA LEU A 7 48.83 62.91 -6.45
C LEU A 7 47.87 62.65 -7.63
N GLY A 8 47.94 63.47 -8.69
CA GLY A 8 47.15 63.25 -9.92
C GLY A 8 47.52 61.96 -10.67
N ASN A 9 48.81 61.58 -10.67
CA ASN A 9 49.26 60.34 -11.31
C ASN A 9 48.85 59.08 -10.54
N VAL A 10 48.77 59.13 -9.21
CA VAL A 10 48.33 57.98 -8.38
C VAL A 10 46.80 57.79 -8.44
N LEU A 11 46.03 58.87 -8.52
CA LEU A 11 44.57 58.80 -8.73
C LEU A 11 44.20 58.40 -10.17
N GLY A 12 45.01 58.80 -11.16
CA GLY A 12 44.86 58.37 -12.56
C GLY A 12 45.24 56.91 -12.79
N SER A 13 46.31 56.41 -12.14
CA SER A 13 46.71 55.01 -12.25
C SER A 13 45.70 54.05 -11.62
N GLY A 14 45.10 54.42 -10.48
CA GLY A 14 44.04 53.61 -9.85
C GLY A 14 42.76 53.51 -10.69
N LYS A 15 42.38 54.58 -11.41
CA LYS A 15 41.24 54.55 -12.35
C LYS A 15 41.53 53.69 -13.58
N VAL A 16 42.72 53.81 -14.17
CA VAL A 16 43.12 53.02 -15.34
C VAL A 16 43.27 51.54 -15.00
N GLU A 17 43.69 51.21 -13.77
CA GLU A 17 43.81 49.83 -13.30
C GLU A 17 42.44 49.21 -12.98
N GLN A 18 41.51 50.00 -12.43
CA GLN A 18 40.10 49.61 -12.28
C GLN A 18 39.41 49.42 -13.64
N GLU A 19 39.67 50.29 -14.61
CA GLU A 19 39.08 50.24 -15.96
C GLU A 19 39.62 49.03 -16.75
N LYS A 20 40.93 48.75 -16.68
CA LYS A 20 41.52 47.53 -17.25
C LYS A 20 41.04 46.25 -16.56
N SER A 21 40.83 46.28 -15.24
CA SER A 21 40.24 45.14 -14.51
C SER A 21 38.81 44.88 -14.96
N ARG A 22 38.03 45.95 -15.19
CA ARG A 22 36.66 45.87 -15.69
C ARG A 22 36.60 45.37 -17.13
N GLU A 23 37.46 45.86 -18.02
CA GLU A 23 37.55 45.39 -19.41
C GLU A 23 37.94 43.90 -19.49
N ARG A 24 38.86 43.45 -18.63
CA ARG A 24 39.25 42.02 -18.54
C ARG A 24 38.10 41.15 -18.07
N GLU A 25 37.34 41.60 -17.07
CA GLU A 25 36.17 40.88 -16.59
C GLU A 25 35.07 40.84 -17.65
N GLU A 26 34.81 41.95 -18.35
CA GLU A 26 33.84 42.02 -19.45
C GLU A 26 34.26 41.16 -20.66
N ALA A 27 35.55 41.05 -20.96
CA ALA A 27 36.07 40.15 -22.00
C ALA A 27 35.90 38.67 -21.59
N ARG A 28 36.14 38.34 -20.32
CA ARG A 28 35.96 36.99 -19.78
C ARG A 28 34.49 36.56 -19.80
N VAL A 29 33.58 37.44 -19.39
CA VAL A 29 32.13 37.20 -19.45
C VAL A 29 31.66 37.00 -20.89
N ARG A 30 32.15 37.82 -21.84
CA ARG A 30 31.83 37.65 -23.28
C ARG A 30 32.30 36.30 -23.83
N ALA A 31 33.54 35.92 -23.55
CA ALA A 31 34.09 34.63 -24.00
C ALA A 31 33.32 33.44 -23.38
N GLN A 32 32.94 33.55 -22.10
CA GLN A 32 32.13 32.52 -21.43
C GLN A 32 30.74 32.40 -22.06
N LYS A 33 30.09 33.54 -22.35
CA LYS A 33 28.79 33.56 -23.03
C LYS A 33 28.86 32.95 -24.43
N GLU A 34 29.88 33.30 -25.21
CA GLU A 34 30.08 32.70 -26.53
C GLU A 34 30.30 31.19 -26.45
N ARG A 35 31.00 30.72 -25.40
CA ARG A 35 31.18 29.28 -25.15
C ARG A 35 29.87 28.58 -24.80
N THR A 36 29.01 29.18 -23.96
CA THR A 36 27.71 28.61 -23.60
C THR A 36 26.73 28.64 -24.77
N ASP A 37 26.76 29.70 -25.58
CA ASP A 37 25.91 29.83 -26.78
C ASP A 37 26.32 28.81 -27.84
N ASN A 38 27.62 28.63 -28.08
CA ASN A 38 28.13 27.60 -28.98
C ASN A 38 27.79 26.19 -28.49
N PHE A 39 27.85 25.97 -27.17
CA PHE A 39 27.46 24.70 -26.56
C PHE A 39 25.96 24.42 -26.73
N LEU A 40 25.11 25.40 -26.40
CA LEU A 40 23.66 25.27 -26.57
C LEU A 40 23.33 24.98 -28.02
N ARG A 41 23.94 25.69 -28.97
CA ARG A 41 23.76 25.44 -30.40
C ARG A 41 24.18 24.02 -30.80
N ALA A 42 25.32 23.53 -30.31
CA ALA A 42 25.75 22.15 -30.56
C ALA A 42 24.76 21.14 -29.97
N LEU A 43 24.15 21.44 -28.83
CA LEU A 43 23.16 20.61 -28.17
C LEU A 43 21.78 20.65 -28.86
N THR A 44 21.41 21.75 -29.51
CA THR A 44 20.08 21.91 -30.13
C THR A 44 20.09 21.59 -31.62
N GLU A 45 21.15 21.95 -32.34
CA GLU A 45 21.23 21.89 -33.81
C GLU A 45 22.20 20.81 -34.30
N GLY A 46 23.03 20.24 -33.43
CA GLY A 46 23.98 19.18 -33.79
C GLY A 46 23.30 17.84 -34.07
N ASP A 47 23.99 16.97 -34.82
CA ASP A 47 23.62 15.56 -34.91
C ASP A 47 23.82 14.84 -33.57
N LEU A 48 23.39 13.58 -33.46
CA LEU A 48 23.44 12.84 -32.19
C LEU A 48 24.87 12.77 -31.63
N ASP A 49 25.87 12.59 -32.48
CA ASP A 49 27.28 12.51 -32.08
C ASP A 49 27.79 13.86 -31.56
N ALA A 50 27.44 14.97 -32.23
CA ALA A 50 27.76 16.33 -31.79
C ALA A 50 27.06 16.68 -30.47
N ARG A 51 25.77 16.36 -30.31
CA ARG A 51 25.03 16.55 -29.06
C ARG A 51 25.64 15.74 -27.92
N TRP A 52 25.99 14.48 -28.18
CA TRP A 52 26.59 13.60 -27.18
C TRP A 52 28.03 14.01 -26.82
N ALA A 53 28.82 14.45 -27.79
CA ALA A 53 30.14 15.01 -27.55
C ALA A 53 30.06 16.28 -26.71
N ALA A 54 29.08 17.15 -27.00
CA ALA A 54 28.80 18.33 -26.20
C ALA A 54 28.55 17.92 -24.74
N VAL A 55 27.51 17.13 -24.46
CA VAL A 55 27.14 16.74 -23.09
C VAL A 55 28.29 16.10 -22.30
N ARG A 56 29.10 15.24 -22.93
CA ARG A 56 30.26 14.60 -22.28
C ARG A 56 31.43 15.55 -22.03
N SER A 57 31.63 16.54 -22.91
CA SER A 57 32.75 17.49 -22.80
C SER A 57 32.64 18.47 -21.62
N VAL A 58 31.46 18.51 -20.97
CA VAL A 58 31.14 19.46 -19.90
C VAL A 58 31.41 18.89 -18.50
N GLY A 59 31.92 17.66 -18.40
CA GLY A 59 32.17 16.96 -17.13
C GLY A 59 33.01 17.72 -16.08
N ASP A 60 33.68 18.81 -16.47
CA ASP A 60 34.52 19.65 -15.62
C ASP A 60 34.16 21.16 -15.63
N LEU A 61 33.01 21.56 -16.18
CA LEU A 61 32.63 22.99 -16.30
C LEU A 61 31.39 23.33 -15.48
N GLY A 62 31.54 24.36 -14.63
CA GLY A 62 30.57 24.77 -13.61
C GLY A 62 29.31 25.50 -14.12
N GLU A 63 28.78 26.39 -13.28
CA GLU A 63 27.44 27.00 -13.38
C GLU A 63 26.96 27.50 -14.77
N PRO A 64 27.81 28.08 -15.64
CA PRO A 64 27.35 28.62 -16.93
C PRO A 64 26.68 27.61 -17.87
N PHE A 65 26.89 26.30 -17.67
CA PHE A 65 26.31 25.25 -18.51
C PHE A 65 25.00 24.68 -17.96
N ILE A 66 24.52 25.13 -16.80
CA ILE A 66 23.29 24.62 -16.20
C ILE A 66 22.09 24.82 -17.14
N ASP A 67 21.84 26.04 -17.62
CA ASP A 67 20.69 26.32 -18.48
C ASP A 67 20.70 25.51 -19.80
N PRO A 68 21.83 25.40 -20.53
CA PRO A 68 21.91 24.49 -21.66
C PRO A 68 21.65 23.02 -21.31
N LEU A 69 22.18 22.52 -20.19
CA LEU A 69 21.95 21.14 -19.78
C LEU A 69 20.49 20.89 -19.36
N ILE A 70 19.83 21.88 -18.74
CA ILE A 70 18.38 21.83 -18.46
C ILE A 70 17.59 21.73 -19.78
N HIS A 71 18.04 22.38 -20.85
CA HIS A 71 17.48 22.18 -22.18
C HIS A 71 17.70 20.75 -22.70
N GLY A 72 18.91 20.20 -22.50
CA GLY A 72 19.27 18.84 -22.88
C GLY A 72 18.44 17.74 -22.18
N LEU A 73 17.88 18.01 -21.00
CA LEU A 73 16.93 17.10 -20.34
C LEU A 73 15.66 16.84 -21.17
N ARG A 74 15.36 17.69 -22.16
CA ARG A 74 14.18 17.60 -23.04
C ARG A 74 14.51 17.04 -24.41
N ASP A 75 15.73 16.58 -24.64
CA ASP A 75 16.13 16.00 -25.92
C ASP A 75 15.30 14.74 -26.23
N GLU A 76 14.97 14.55 -27.50
CA GLU A 76 14.23 13.39 -28.00
C GLU A 76 14.99 12.07 -27.70
N ASN A 77 16.32 12.12 -27.67
CA ASN A 77 17.18 10.97 -27.42
C ASN A 77 17.46 10.80 -25.93
N TRP A 78 17.12 9.62 -25.42
CA TRP A 78 17.31 9.25 -24.01
C TRP A 78 18.77 9.41 -23.53
N ILE A 79 19.75 9.20 -24.42
CA ILE A 79 21.17 9.31 -24.08
C ILE A 79 21.59 10.76 -23.79
N ILE A 80 21.01 11.73 -24.51
CA ILE A 80 21.28 13.16 -24.30
C ILE A 80 20.63 13.63 -23.00
N ARG A 81 19.40 13.18 -22.73
CA ARG A 81 18.73 13.46 -21.45
C ARG A 81 19.54 12.92 -20.28
N ARG A 82 19.96 11.65 -20.35
CA ARG A 82 20.75 11.00 -19.30
C ARG A 82 22.11 11.66 -19.09
N GLY A 83 22.83 11.95 -20.18
CA GLY A 83 24.12 12.62 -20.06
C GLY A 83 23.96 14.02 -19.46
N SER A 84 22.89 14.75 -19.81
CA SER A 84 22.62 16.08 -19.26
C SER A 84 22.34 16.01 -17.75
N ALA A 85 21.53 15.03 -17.33
CA ALA A 85 21.28 14.76 -15.92
C ALA A 85 22.54 14.38 -15.15
N ASP A 86 23.36 13.48 -15.69
CA ASP A 86 24.61 13.04 -15.06
C ASP A 86 25.60 14.22 -14.92
N THR A 87 25.69 15.10 -15.92
CA THR A 87 26.53 16.30 -15.87
C THR A 87 25.98 17.34 -14.88
N LEU A 88 24.67 17.58 -14.84
CA LEU A 88 24.05 18.45 -13.83
C LEU A 88 24.28 17.91 -12.40
N GLY A 89 24.24 16.59 -12.23
CA GLY A 89 24.59 15.93 -10.97
C GLY A 89 26.03 16.22 -10.53
N LYS A 90 26.99 16.21 -11.46
CA LYS A 90 28.40 16.55 -11.21
C LYS A 90 28.62 18.03 -10.90
N ILE A 91 27.82 18.93 -11.49
CA ILE A 91 27.87 20.37 -11.17
C ILE A 91 27.47 20.62 -9.70
N GLY A 92 26.55 19.82 -9.16
CA GLY A 92 26.23 19.83 -7.73
C GLY A 92 25.23 20.92 -7.34
N ALA A 93 25.43 21.51 -6.16
CA ALA A 93 24.46 22.41 -5.51
C ALA A 93 23.90 23.55 -6.39
N PRO A 94 24.68 24.22 -7.26
CA PRO A 94 24.15 25.29 -8.11
C PRO A 94 23.05 24.82 -9.08
N ALA A 95 23.04 23.54 -9.45
CA ALA A 95 22.03 22.98 -10.35
C ALA A 95 20.67 22.71 -9.66
N ILE A 96 20.59 22.72 -8.32
CA ILE A 96 19.39 22.30 -7.58
C ILE A 96 18.17 23.16 -7.92
N GLY A 97 18.29 24.49 -7.87
CA GLY A 97 17.18 25.41 -8.15
C GLY A 97 16.62 25.24 -9.57
N PRO A 98 17.49 25.28 -10.60
CA PRO A 98 17.09 25.02 -11.99
C PRO A 98 16.48 23.62 -12.20
N LEU A 99 17.03 22.58 -11.56
CA LEU A 99 16.47 21.22 -11.59
C LEU A 99 15.08 21.16 -10.95
N ILE A 100 14.86 21.82 -9.80
CA ILE A 100 13.54 21.88 -9.16
C ILE A 100 12.52 22.57 -10.08
N ALA A 101 12.91 23.67 -10.74
CA ALA A 101 12.05 24.33 -11.72
C ALA A 101 11.76 23.42 -12.93
N ALA A 102 12.71 22.56 -13.32
CA ALA A 102 12.53 21.59 -14.40
C ALA A 102 11.58 20.43 -14.06
N LEU A 103 11.25 20.18 -12.77
CA LEU A 103 10.22 19.20 -12.39
C LEU A 103 8.81 19.56 -12.87
N ASP A 104 8.60 20.82 -13.25
CA ASP A 104 7.37 21.30 -13.86
C ASP A 104 7.16 20.82 -15.30
N GLN A 105 8.23 20.35 -15.94
CA GLN A 105 8.15 20.03 -17.36
C GLN A 105 7.27 18.80 -17.63
N PRO A 106 6.49 18.82 -18.72
CA PRO A 106 5.70 17.67 -19.14
C PRO A 106 6.61 16.55 -19.65
N GLY A 107 6.19 15.30 -19.45
CA GLY A 107 6.91 14.11 -19.89
C GLY A 107 7.58 13.37 -18.73
N ASP A 108 7.21 12.10 -18.56
CA ASP A 108 7.73 11.27 -17.48
C ASP A 108 9.24 11.05 -17.61
N ASP A 109 9.76 10.90 -18.83
CA ASP A 109 11.20 10.75 -19.09
C ASP A 109 12.04 11.94 -18.61
N VAL A 110 11.57 13.17 -18.87
CA VAL A 110 12.27 14.41 -18.46
C VAL A 110 12.28 14.51 -16.94
N ARG A 111 11.15 14.20 -16.30
CA ARG A 111 11.02 14.16 -14.85
C ARG A 111 11.96 13.13 -14.22
N GLN A 112 12.02 11.92 -14.77
CA GLN A 112 12.90 10.87 -14.26
C GLN A 112 14.37 11.28 -14.32
N GLU A 113 14.84 11.85 -15.44
CA GLU A 113 16.23 12.30 -15.57
C GLU A 113 16.51 13.53 -14.70
N THR A 114 15.54 14.43 -14.49
CA THR A 114 15.66 15.55 -13.53
C THR A 114 15.83 15.03 -12.09
N ILE A 115 15.02 14.05 -11.69
CA ILE A 115 15.10 13.42 -10.37
C ILE A 115 16.42 12.66 -10.19
N ARG A 116 16.89 11.97 -11.24
CA ARG A 116 18.20 11.32 -11.25
C ARG A 116 19.32 12.33 -10.97
N ALA A 117 19.30 13.49 -11.63
CA ALA A 117 20.28 14.54 -11.38
C ALA A 117 20.24 15.01 -9.92
N LEU A 118 19.05 15.26 -9.36
CA LEU A 118 18.87 15.63 -7.95
C LEU A 118 19.36 14.53 -6.98
N GLN A 119 19.15 13.25 -7.33
CA GLN A 119 19.66 12.12 -6.56
C GLN A 119 21.19 12.05 -6.58
N LEU A 120 21.82 12.31 -7.74
CA LEU A 120 23.28 12.36 -7.87
C LEU A 120 23.88 13.51 -7.04
N ILE A 121 23.18 14.63 -6.90
CA ILE A 121 23.60 15.74 -6.03
C ILE A 121 23.56 15.32 -4.55
N GLY A 122 22.56 14.54 -4.15
CA GLY A 122 22.47 13.94 -2.81
C GLY A 122 21.99 14.91 -1.73
N GLU A 123 22.63 14.89 -0.55
CA GLU A 123 22.21 15.62 0.67
C GLU A 123 21.87 17.11 0.44
N PRO A 124 22.67 17.89 -0.33
CA PRO A 124 22.36 19.31 -0.57
C PRO A 124 20.99 19.55 -1.22
N ALA A 125 20.45 18.58 -1.96
CA ALA A 125 19.14 18.69 -2.61
C ALA A 125 17.98 18.46 -1.62
N VAL A 126 18.19 17.80 -0.48
CA VAL A 126 17.13 17.39 0.46
C VAL A 126 16.34 18.58 0.99
N GLY A 127 17.01 19.61 1.53
CA GLY A 127 16.33 20.78 2.10
C GLY A 127 15.46 21.52 1.06
N PRO A 128 16.02 21.87 -0.11
CA PRO A 128 15.25 22.46 -1.22
C PRO A 128 14.08 21.58 -1.70
N LEU A 129 14.25 20.26 -1.75
CA LEU A 129 13.18 19.34 -2.14
C LEU A 129 12.07 19.30 -1.09
N ILE A 130 12.40 19.26 0.21
CA ILE A 130 11.40 19.34 1.28
C ILE A 130 10.59 20.62 1.17
N GLN A 131 11.22 21.77 0.93
CA GLN A 131 10.51 23.04 0.71
C GLN A 131 9.59 22.99 -0.52
N SER A 132 10.03 22.30 -1.58
CA SER A 132 9.30 22.17 -2.84
C SER A 132 8.06 21.26 -2.75
N THR A 133 7.91 20.47 -1.69
CA THR A 133 6.65 19.73 -1.40
C THR A 133 5.45 20.66 -1.19
N ARG A 134 5.68 21.96 -0.91
CA ARG A 134 4.64 22.99 -0.73
C ARG A 134 4.60 24.00 -1.87
N HIS A 135 5.23 23.69 -3.00
CA HIS A 135 5.27 24.59 -4.16
C HIS A 135 3.87 24.85 -4.75
N SER A 136 3.64 26.03 -5.32
CA SER A 136 2.34 26.40 -5.91
C SER A 136 1.93 25.48 -7.05
N HIS A 137 2.89 25.04 -7.87
CA HIS A 137 2.67 24.15 -9.00
C HIS A 137 2.64 22.65 -8.61
N PRO A 138 1.58 21.89 -8.94
CA PRO A 138 1.45 20.47 -8.57
C PRO A 138 2.55 19.56 -9.12
N LEU A 139 3.03 19.81 -10.35
CA LEU A 139 4.06 18.98 -10.96
C LEU A 139 5.40 19.07 -10.22
N ILE A 140 5.72 20.25 -9.67
CA ILE A 140 6.92 20.44 -8.84
C ILE A 140 6.73 19.72 -7.50
N ARG A 141 5.56 19.85 -6.85
CA ARG A 141 5.27 19.11 -5.60
C ARG A 141 5.42 17.61 -5.79
N ARG A 142 4.81 17.07 -6.86
CA ARG A 142 4.89 15.65 -7.22
C ARG A 142 6.33 15.22 -7.46
N GLY A 143 7.09 15.98 -8.27
CA GLY A 143 8.49 15.68 -8.54
C GLY A 143 9.37 15.73 -7.29
N ALA A 144 9.11 16.67 -6.39
CA ALA A 144 9.84 16.78 -5.13
C ALA A 144 9.58 15.58 -4.21
N VAL A 145 8.31 15.18 -4.07
CA VAL A 145 7.92 13.97 -3.32
C VAL A 145 8.58 12.72 -3.91
N GLN A 146 8.53 12.56 -5.23
CA GLN A 146 9.15 11.43 -5.92
C GLN A 146 10.67 11.38 -5.67
N ALA A 147 11.35 12.52 -5.81
CA ALA A 147 12.79 12.61 -5.57
C ALA A 147 13.15 12.25 -4.12
N LEU A 148 12.41 12.77 -3.13
CA LEU A 148 12.64 12.46 -1.72
C LEU A 148 12.42 10.98 -1.40
N GLY A 149 11.41 10.36 -2.04
CA GLY A 149 11.16 8.92 -1.94
C GLY A 149 12.30 8.07 -2.50
N ILE A 150 12.81 8.43 -3.69
CA ILE A 150 13.94 7.73 -4.35
C ILE A 150 15.26 7.93 -3.59
N ILE A 151 15.48 9.12 -3.01
CA ILE A 151 16.64 9.39 -2.15
C ILE A 151 16.55 8.57 -0.84
N GLY A 152 15.34 8.22 -0.39
CA GLY A 152 15.13 7.49 0.86
C GLY A 152 15.25 8.38 2.10
N GLU A 153 14.91 9.67 1.98
CA GLU A 153 15.15 10.65 3.04
C GLU A 153 14.08 10.58 4.14
N ILE A 154 14.44 9.96 5.26
CA ILE A 154 13.55 9.79 6.43
C ILE A 154 13.11 11.15 7.04
N ARG A 155 13.92 12.21 6.96
CA ARG A 155 13.54 13.55 7.45
C ARG A 155 12.37 14.15 6.64
N ALA A 156 12.13 13.66 5.43
CA ALA A 156 11.03 14.11 4.57
C ALA A 156 9.68 13.47 4.92
N VAL A 157 9.64 12.36 5.67
CA VAL A 157 8.42 11.60 5.98
C VAL A 157 7.27 12.49 6.48
N PRO A 158 7.45 13.41 7.45
CA PRO A 158 6.35 14.27 7.90
C PRO A 158 5.77 15.17 6.80
N HIS A 159 6.59 15.62 5.86
CA HIS A 159 6.18 16.48 4.75
C HIS A 159 5.47 15.67 3.66
N ILE A 160 5.95 14.45 3.38
CA ILE A 160 5.30 13.56 2.41
C ILE A 160 3.95 13.06 2.97
N VAL A 161 3.85 12.83 4.28
CA VAL A 161 2.58 12.53 4.96
C VAL A 161 1.59 13.68 4.81
N GLU A 162 2.03 14.94 4.90
CA GLU A 162 1.18 16.10 4.61
C GLU A 162 0.70 16.09 3.14
N SER A 163 1.58 15.71 2.20
CA SER A 163 1.26 15.59 0.77
C SER A 163 0.27 14.46 0.42
N LEU A 164 0.00 13.51 1.33
CA LEU A 164 -1.14 12.58 1.18
C LEU A 164 -2.50 13.29 1.19
N LYS A 165 -2.58 14.54 1.64
CA LYS A 165 -3.80 15.36 1.67
C LYS A 165 -3.82 16.43 0.57
N ASP A 166 -2.90 16.35 -0.39
CA ASP A 166 -2.76 17.34 -1.46
C ASP A 166 -4.03 17.44 -2.34
N PRO A 167 -4.42 18.64 -2.80
CA PRO A 167 -5.55 18.80 -3.72
C PRO A 167 -5.38 17.99 -5.02
N ASP A 168 -4.14 17.85 -5.50
CA ASP A 168 -3.83 17.13 -6.72
C ASP A 168 -3.68 15.61 -6.45
N PRO A 169 -4.44 14.75 -7.12
CA PRO A 169 -4.38 13.31 -6.90
C PRO A 169 -3.07 12.67 -7.37
N GLY A 170 -2.36 13.28 -8.33
CA GLY A 170 -1.04 12.83 -8.75
C GLY A 170 0.00 13.01 -7.65
N VAL A 171 -0.07 14.10 -6.90
CA VAL A 171 0.77 14.33 -5.71
C VAL A 171 0.45 13.33 -4.61
N ARG A 172 -0.84 13.08 -4.31
CA ARG A 172 -1.24 12.10 -3.28
C ARG A 172 -0.79 10.68 -3.63
N HIS A 173 -0.99 10.27 -4.89
CA HIS A 173 -0.50 8.99 -5.40
C HIS A 173 1.01 8.84 -5.20
N GLU A 174 1.79 9.84 -5.65
CA GLU A 174 3.25 9.82 -5.52
C GLU A 174 3.70 9.83 -4.06
N SER A 175 2.95 10.49 -3.18
CA SER A 175 3.22 10.51 -1.74
C SER A 175 3.09 9.12 -1.13
N ALA A 176 2.08 8.35 -1.51
CA ALA A 176 1.94 6.97 -1.08
C ALA A 176 3.15 6.12 -1.53
N VAL A 177 3.50 6.19 -2.82
CA VAL A 177 4.64 5.45 -3.39
C VAL A 177 5.97 5.84 -2.71
N ALA A 178 6.21 7.13 -2.51
CA ALA A 178 7.43 7.63 -1.87
C ALA A 178 7.56 7.15 -0.43
N LEU A 179 6.47 7.10 0.34
CA LEU A 179 6.47 6.56 1.71
C LEU A 179 6.79 5.06 1.71
N GLY A 180 6.32 4.31 0.71
CA GLY A 180 6.67 2.91 0.51
C GLY A 180 8.14 2.69 0.24
N HIS A 181 8.76 3.53 -0.61
CA HIS A 181 10.21 3.47 -0.87
C HIS A 181 11.04 3.83 0.36
N ILE A 182 10.60 4.79 1.18
CA ILE A 182 11.31 5.18 2.40
C ILE A 182 11.17 4.07 3.48
N GLY A 183 10.00 3.42 3.55
CA GLY A 183 9.78 2.30 4.46
C GLY A 183 9.60 2.69 5.94
N ASP A 184 9.37 3.97 6.25
CA ASP A 184 9.25 4.45 7.62
C ASP A 184 7.88 4.06 8.24
N PRO A 185 7.85 3.29 9.34
CA PRO A 185 6.59 2.84 9.96
C PRO A 185 5.67 3.99 10.42
N ARG A 186 6.19 5.20 10.64
CA ARG A 186 5.38 6.38 11.00
C ARG A 186 4.41 6.77 9.89
N ALA A 187 4.63 6.30 8.66
CA ALA A 187 3.75 6.53 7.53
C ALA A 187 2.50 5.63 7.51
N VAL A 188 2.49 4.53 8.27
CA VAL A 188 1.44 3.51 8.18
C VAL A 188 0.05 4.07 8.53
N SER A 189 -0.10 4.75 9.67
CA SER A 189 -1.42 5.28 10.06
C SER A 189 -1.96 6.33 9.06
N PRO A 190 -1.17 7.31 8.60
CA PRO A 190 -1.61 8.21 7.51
C PRO A 190 -1.97 7.49 6.20
N LEU A 191 -1.25 6.43 5.85
CA LEU A 191 -1.58 5.62 4.67
C LEU A 191 -2.92 4.90 4.86
N ILE A 192 -3.21 4.36 6.05
CA ILE A 192 -4.51 3.75 6.35
C ILE A 192 -5.65 4.75 6.18
N GLU A 193 -5.51 6.00 6.66
CA GLU A 193 -6.51 7.06 6.42
C GLU A 193 -6.73 7.31 4.92
N SER A 194 -5.65 7.20 4.13
CA SER A 194 -5.66 7.42 2.68
C SER A 194 -6.25 6.25 1.87
N LEU A 195 -6.58 5.12 2.49
CA LEU A 195 -7.30 4.03 1.83
C LEU A 195 -8.70 4.42 1.34
N ASN A 196 -9.26 5.49 1.91
CA ASN A 196 -10.54 6.08 1.51
C ASN A 196 -10.39 7.27 0.54
N ASP A 197 -9.26 7.37 -0.18
CA ASP A 197 -9.12 8.44 -1.17
C ASP A 197 -10.21 8.39 -2.24
N VAL A 198 -10.67 9.56 -2.70
CA VAL A 198 -11.68 9.68 -3.76
C VAL A 198 -11.23 9.00 -5.06
N LYS A 199 -9.93 9.06 -5.38
CA LYS A 199 -9.38 8.52 -6.62
C LYS A 199 -8.87 7.09 -6.44
N GLU A 200 -9.29 6.22 -7.35
CA GLU A 200 -8.95 4.80 -7.32
C GLU A 200 -7.46 4.53 -7.43
N ASN A 201 -6.75 5.24 -8.32
CA ASN A 201 -5.30 5.08 -8.46
C ASN A 201 -4.55 5.41 -7.17
N VAL A 202 -4.98 6.42 -6.41
CA VAL A 202 -4.39 6.74 -5.10
C VAL A 202 -4.63 5.60 -4.12
N ARG A 203 -5.87 5.10 -4.03
CA ARG A 203 -6.19 3.95 -3.15
C ARG A 203 -5.35 2.71 -3.49
N MET A 204 -5.14 2.42 -4.78
CA MET A 204 -4.32 1.29 -5.22
C MET A 204 -2.85 1.47 -4.85
N ALA A 205 -2.29 2.68 -5.00
CA ALA A 205 -0.92 2.98 -4.58
C ALA A 205 -0.74 2.85 -3.06
N VAL A 206 -1.70 3.35 -2.28
CA VAL A 206 -1.73 3.21 -0.82
C VAL A 206 -1.79 1.73 -0.42
N MET A 207 -2.68 0.96 -1.06
CA MET A 207 -2.81 -0.49 -0.82
C MET A 207 -1.50 -1.22 -1.10
N ALA A 208 -0.90 -1.00 -2.28
CA ALA A 208 0.37 -1.61 -2.65
C ALA A 208 1.48 -1.25 -1.66
N THR A 209 1.49 0.00 -1.18
CA THR A 209 2.45 0.48 -0.18
C THR A 209 2.27 -0.20 1.17
N LEU A 210 1.04 -0.33 1.67
CA LEU A 210 0.77 -1.02 2.93
C LEU A 210 1.15 -2.50 2.86
N CYS A 211 0.91 -3.16 1.71
CA CYS A 211 1.37 -4.52 1.48
C CYS A 211 2.91 -4.63 1.47
N SER A 212 3.62 -3.66 0.86
CA SER A 212 5.09 -3.67 0.83
C SER A 212 5.75 -3.38 2.17
N LEU A 213 5.09 -2.62 3.05
CA LEU A 213 5.54 -2.39 4.43
C LEU A 213 5.40 -3.64 5.33
N GLY A 214 4.64 -4.65 4.89
CA GLY A 214 4.58 -5.97 5.52
C GLY A 214 4.15 -5.92 6.99
N GLU A 215 4.93 -6.57 7.86
CA GLU A 215 4.62 -6.73 9.30
C GLU A 215 4.30 -5.41 10.02
N HIS A 216 4.96 -4.31 9.64
CA HIS A 216 4.74 -3.00 10.24
C HIS A 216 3.32 -2.45 9.97
N ALA A 217 2.67 -2.88 8.89
CA ALA A 217 1.31 -2.47 8.54
C ALA A 217 0.25 -3.33 9.24
N ILE A 218 0.55 -4.59 9.57
CA ILE A 218 -0.44 -5.58 10.04
C ILE A 218 -1.12 -5.13 11.34
N GLY A 219 -0.34 -4.79 12.38
CA GLY A 219 -0.90 -4.36 13.67
C GLY A 219 -1.79 -3.12 13.56
N PRO A 220 -1.34 -2.04 12.90
CA PRO A 220 -2.18 -0.88 12.63
C PRO A 220 -3.43 -1.17 11.80
N LEU A 221 -3.33 -2.03 10.78
CA LEU A 221 -4.47 -2.47 9.97
C LEU A 221 -5.50 -3.24 10.80
N ILE A 222 -5.06 -4.11 11.72
CA ILE A 222 -5.97 -4.81 12.65
C ILE A 222 -6.74 -3.81 13.50
N ARG A 223 -6.08 -2.75 14.01
CA ARG A 223 -6.77 -1.70 14.77
C ARG A 223 -7.77 -0.92 13.91
N ALA A 224 -7.49 -0.76 12.63
CA ALA A 224 -8.37 -0.08 11.69
C ALA A 224 -9.64 -0.88 11.32
N LEU A 225 -9.75 -2.15 11.73
CA LEU A 225 -10.97 -2.95 11.53
C LEU A 225 -12.17 -2.46 12.36
N VAL A 226 -11.93 -1.59 13.35
CA VAL A 226 -12.96 -0.95 14.19
C VAL A 226 -13.00 0.56 14.05
N ASP A 227 -12.46 1.08 12.94
CA ASP A 227 -12.53 2.50 12.64
C ASP A 227 -14.00 2.98 12.55
N PRO A 228 -14.34 4.17 13.06
CA PRO A 228 -15.69 4.73 12.91
C PRO A 228 -16.14 4.89 11.45
N ASN A 229 -15.20 5.01 10.51
CA ASN A 229 -15.47 5.07 9.09
C ASN A 229 -15.51 3.66 8.48
N GLU A 230 -16.70 3.19 8.09
CA GLU A 230 -16.91 1.86 7.52
C GLU A 230 -16.05 1.57 6.28
N GLU A 231 -15.76 2.59 5.46
CA GLU A 231 -14.91 2.38 4.27
C GLU A 231 -13.44 2.16 4.66
N VAL A 232 -12.96 2.77 5.76
CA VAL A 232 -11.62 2.48 6.29
C VAL A 232 -11.56 1.04 6.80
N CYS A 233 -12.56 0.58 7.56
CA CYS A 233 -12.66 -0.81 8.02
C CYS A 233 -12.63 -1.81 6.86
N ARG A 234 -13.47 -1.58 5.84
CA ARG A 234 -13.57 -2.46 4.67
C ARG A 234 -12.25 -2.54 3.90
N ARG A 235 -11.54 -1.41 3.77
CA ARG A 235 -10.25 -1.35 3.11
C ARG A 235 -9.14 -1.97 3.93
N ALA A 236 -9.17 -1.81 5.26
CA ALA A 236 -8.22 -2.44 6.16
C ALA A 236 -8.35 -3.97 6.11
N SER A 237 -9.59 -4.48 6.10
CA SER A 237 -9.89 -5.90 5.88
C SER A 237 -9.31 -6.38 4.54
N LEU A 238 -9.61 -5.68 3.44
CA LEU A 238 -9.05 -6.01 2.12
C LEU A 238 -7.51 -6.01 2.09
N ALA A 239 -6.88 -5.06 2.78
CA ALA A 239 -5.42 -4.99 2.89
C ALA A 239 -4.86 -6.20 3.62
N LEU A 240 -5.44 -6.59 4.75
CA LEU A 240 -5.00 -7.76 5.51
C LEU A 240 -5.20 -9.07 4.73
N VAL A 241 -6.33 -9.19 4.00
CA VAL A 241 -6.56 -10.33 3.10
C VAL A 241 -5.52 -10.36 1.96
N THR A 242 -5.18 -9.20 1.40
CA THR A 242 -4.17 -9.08 0.33
C THR A 242 -2.76 -9.39 0.84
N ILE A 243 -2.44 -9.03 2.09
CA ILE A 243 -1.20 -9.44 2.76
C ILE A 243 -1.19 -10.97 2.91
N GLY A 244 -2.31 -11.56 3.34
CA GLY A 244 -2.51 -13.01 3.39
C GLY A 244 -1.79 -13.70 4.55
N GLU A 245 -1.05 -14.76 4.25
CA GLU A 245 -0.36 -15.63 5.21
C GLU A 245 0.42 -14.90 6.33
N PRO A 246 1.21 -13.83 6.05
CA PRO A 246 1.92 -13.10 7.10
C PRO A 246 1.02 -12.46 8.16
N ALA A 247 -0.25 -12.19 7.85
CA ALA A 247 -1.20 -11.61 8.80
C ALA A 247 -1.85 -12.66 9.73
N VAL A 248 -1.79 -13.95 9.40
CA VAL A 248 -2.55 -15.01 10.09
C VAL A 248 -2.23 -15.07 11.57
N ASP A 249 -0.95 -15.06 11.96
CA ASP A 249 -0.56 -15.18 13.38
C ASP A 249 -0.94 -13.95 14.20
N ALA A 250 -0.81 -12.76 13.62
CA ALA A 250 -1.24 -11.52 14.26
C ALA A 250 -2.77 -11.45 14.42
N LEU A 251 -3.52 -11.95 13.43
CA LEU A 251 -4.98 -12.04 13.48
C LEU A 251 -5.46 -13.08 14.50
N ILE A 252 -4.80 -14.24 14.59
CA ILE A 252 -5.06 -15.25 15.63
C ILE A 252 -4.81 -14.65 17.02
N TYR A 253 -3.73 -13.88 17.19
CA TYR A 253 -3.47 -13.18 18.44
C TYR A 253 -4.59 -12.16 18.77
N ALA A 254 -5.08 -11.43 17.76
CA ALA A 254 -6.16 -10.45 17.90
C ALA A 254 -7.52 -11.04 18.32
N LEU A 255 -7.72 -12.36 18.21
CA LEU A 255 -8.90 -13.04 18.77
C LEU A 255 -8.95 -12.95 20.31
N ASN A 256 -7.85 -12.61 20.98
CA ASN A 256 -7.84 -12.39 22.43
C ASN A 256 -8.00 -10.91 22.83
N ASP A 257 -8.31 -10.02 21.87
CA ASP A 257 -8.45 -8.59 22.15
C ASP A 257 -9.70 -8.30 23.00
N GLN A 258 -9.59 -7.29 23.87
CA GLN A 258 -10.69 -6.86 24.73
C GLN A 258 -11.88 -6.30 23.93
N SER A 259 -11.61 -5.68 22.78
CA SER A 259 -12.62 -5.14 21.89
C SER A 259 -13.30 -6.26 21.08
N PRO A 260 -14.61 -6.48 21.25
CA PRO A 260 -15.35 -7.45 20.43
C PRO A 260 -15.33 -7.11 18.94
N GLY A 261 -15.19 -5.82 18.61
CA GLY A 261 -15.06 -5.38 17.21
C GLY A 261 -13.77 -5.88 16.56
N ILE A 262 -12.66 -5.88 17.30
CA ILE A 262 -11.36 -6.38 16.81
C ILE A 262 -11.43 -7.89 16.63
N ARG A 263 -11.96 -8.63 17.63
CA ARG A 263 -12.15 -10.08 17.52
C ARG A 263 -13.00 -10.44 16.31
N ARG A 264 -14.16 -9.80 16.15
CA ARG A 264 -15.06 -10.00 14.99
C ARG A 264 -14.34 -9.73 13.66
N GLY A 265 -13.67 -8.58 13.54
CA GLY A 265 -12.95 -8.23 12.32
C GLY A 265 -11.81 -9.21 12.00
N ALA A 266 -11.08 -9.67 13.02
CA ALA A 266 -10.03 -10.65 12.85
C ALA A 266 -10.57 -12.00 12.36
N ILE A 267 -11.71 -12.46 12.90
CA ILE A 267 -12.40 -13.68 12.44
C ILE A 267 -12.83 -13.56 10.98
N GLU A 268 -13.42 -12.43 10.59
CA GLU A 268 -13.85 -12.16 9.22
C GLU A 268 -12.66 -12.27 8.25
N VAL A 269 -11.56 -11.57 8.56
CA VAL A 269 -10.34 -11.57 7.73
C VAL A 269 -9.71 -12.96 7.66
N LEU A 270 -9.61 -13.69 8.78
CA LEU A 270 -9.08 -15.06 8.79
C LEU A 270 -9.91 -16.01 7.93
N GLY A 271 -11.24 -15.87 7.94
CA GLY A 271 -12.14 -16.63 7.08
C GLY A 271 -11.91 -16.34 5.59
N GLN A 272 -11.66 -15.08 5.24
CA GLN A 272 -11.37 -14.67 3.86
C GLN A 272 -9.97 -15.07 3.37
N ILE A 273 -8.95 -15.07 4.25
CA ILE A 273 -7.61 -15.57 3.92
C ILE A 273 -7.66 -17.08 3.61
N GLY A 274 -8.52 -17.82 4.30
CA GLY A 274 -8.72 -19.24 4.03
C GLY A 274 -7.65 -20.16 4.64
N ASN A 275 -6.82 -19.65 5.54
CA ASN A 275 -5.77 -20.46 6.18
C ASN A 275 -6.36 -21.39 7.25
N THR A 276 -6.11 -22.69 7.11
CA THR A 276 -6.67 -23.74 7.98
C THR A 276 -6.14 -23.70 9.42
N LYS A 277 -4.99 -23.08 9.69
CA LYS A 277 -4.46 -22.80 11.04
C LYS A 277 -5.44 -21.96 11.87
N ALA A 278 -6.28 -21.16 11.21
CA ALA A 278 -7.28 -20.33 11.86
C ALA A 278 -8.52 -21.11 12.37
N ILE A 279 -8.75 -22.34 11.91
CA ILE A 279 -9.97 -23.10 12.22
C ILE A 279 -10.13 -23.33 13.72
N ALA A 280 -9.09 -23.87 14.38
CA ALA A 280 -9.17 -24.16 15.81
C ALA A 280 -9.33 -22.88 16.67
N PRO A 281 -8.57 -21.79 16.40
CA PRO A 281 -8.83 -20.49 17.04
C PRO A 281 -10.25 -19.96 16.83
N ILE A 282 -10.78 -19.97 15.60
CA ILE A 282 -12.14 -19.47 15.32
C ILE A 282 -13.21 -20.35 15.99
N ILE A 283 -12.97 -21.67 16.13
CA ILE A 283 -13.88 -22.55 16.86
C ILE A 283 -14.04 -22.12 18.33
N ALA A 284 -12.98 -21.65 18.98
CA ALA A 284 -13.08 -21.15 20.35
C ALA A 284 -14.03 -19.94 20.46
N GLU A 285 -14.10 -19.12 19.41
CA GLU A 285 -14.96 -17.94 19.31
C GLU A 285 -16.45 -18.27 19.15
N LEU A 286 -16.83 -19.54 18.91
CA LEU A 286 -18.24 -19.97 18.93
C LEU A 286 -18.89 -19.82 20.32
N SER A 287 -18.08 -19.73 21.38
CA SER A 287 -18.54 -19.46 22.76
C SER A 287 -18.26 -18.03 23.23
N ASP A 288 -17.84 -17.12 22.33
CA ASP A 288 -17.58 -15.72 22.68
C ASP A 288 -18.82 -15.07 23.35
N PRO A 289 -18.65 -14.23 24.39
CA PRO A 289 -19.78 -13.57 25.06
C PRO A 289 -20.60 -12.68 24.11
N GLU A 290 -19.97 -12.04 23.14
CA GLU A 290 -20.61 -11.13 22.20
C GLU A 290 -21.29 -11.90 21.06
N ARG A 291 -22.56 -11.56 20.79
CA ARG A 291 -23.36 -12.27 19.78
C ARG A 291 -22.81 -12.07 18.37
N LEU A 292 -22.34 -10.86 18.06
CA LEU A 292 -21.81 -10.55 16.73
C LEU A 292 -20.53 -11.31 16.42
N VAL A 293 -19.68 -11.55 17.43
CA VAL A 293 -18.45 -12.35 17.28
C VAL A 293 -18.80 -13.80 16.94
N ARG A 294 -19.75 -14.39 17.67
CA ARG A 294 -20.20 -15.77 17.40
C ARG A 294 -20.79 -15.95 16.00
N ILE A 295 -21.62 -15.01 15.54
CA ILE A 295 -22.20 -15.05 14.19
C ILE A 295 -21.09 -15.02 13.13
N GLU A 296 -20.07 -14.19 13.35
CA GLU A 296 -18.95 -14.11 12.41
C GLU A 296 -18.09 -15.38 12.44
N ALA A 297 -17.86 -15.98 13.61
CA ALA A 297 -17.17 -17.26 13.73
C ALA A 297 -17.85 -18.37 12.92
N VAL A 298 -19.18 -18.45 12.99
CA VAL A 298 -19.97 -19.39 12.17
C VAL A 298 -19.76 -19.15 10.67
N ARG A 299 -19.87 -17.90 10.23
CA ARG A 299 -19.69 -17.53 8.81
C ARG A 299 -18.29 -17.83 8.30
N SER A 300 -17.27 -17.48 9.07
CA SER A 300 -15.88 -17.74 8.70
C SER A 300 -15.54 -19.22 8.66
N LEU A 301 -16.06 -20.03 9.60
CA LEU A 301 -15.89 -21.49 9.56
C LEU A 301 -16.60 -22.11 8.35
N ALA A 302 -17.78 -21.61 7.98
CA ALA A 302 -18.45 -22.03 6.76
C ALA A 302 -17.66 -21.63 5.50
N ALA A 303 -17.09 -20.42 5.46
CA ALA A 303 -16.25 -19.95 4.36
C ALA A 303 -14.94 -20.76 4.20
N LEU A 304 -14.37 -21.23 5.31
CA LEU A 304 -13.20 -22.12 5.33
C LEU A 304 -13.49 -23.52 4.75
N GLY A 305 -14.76 -23.91 4.66
CA GLY A 305 -15.19 -25.09 3.90
C GLY A 305 -14.92 -26.43 4.59
N VAL A 306 -14.65 -27.45 3.77
CA VAL A 306 -14.49 -28.86 4.19
C VAL A 306 -13.48 -29.06 5.35
N PRO A 307 -12.32 -28.38 5.39
CA PRO A 307 -11.38 -28.51 6.50
C PRO A 307 -11.97 -28.20 7.88
N ALA A 308 -13.02 -27.37 7.96
CA ALA A 308 -13.69 -27.04 9.23
C ALA A 308 -14.61 -28.16 9.73
N ILE A 309 -15.04 -29.09 8.88
CA ILE A 309 -16.08 -30.08 9.21
C ILE A 309 -15.65 -30.99 10.36
N ALA A 310 -14.46 -31.59 10.30
CA ALA A 310 -14.03 -32.53 11.32
C ALA A 310 -13.88 -31.86 12.71
N PRO A 311 -13.23 -30.69 12.83
CA PRO A 311 -13.24 -29.91 14.07
C PRO A 311 -14.64 -29.51 14.55
N LEU A 312 -15.52 -29.05 13.66
CA LEU A 312 -16.91 -28.71 13.99
C LEU A 312 -17.70 -29.92 14.52
N MET A 313 -17.47 -31.10 13.94
CA MET A 313 -18.10 -32.36 14.38
C MET A 313 -17.66 -32.77 15.79
N GLN A 314 -16.43 -32.45 16.20
CA GLN A 314 -15.98 -32.67 17.56
C GLN A 314 -16.76 -31.77 18.54
N ILE A 315 -16.87 -30.48 18.22
CA ILE A 315 -17.63 -29.50 19.03
C ILE A 315 -19.12 -29.84 19.08
N PHE A 316 -19.69 -30.32 17.98
CA PHE A 316 -21.07 -30.78 17.90
C PHE A 316 -21.37 -31.91 18.91
N ARG A 317 -20.41 -32.82 19.14
CA ARG A 317 -20.56 -33.93 20.11
C ARG A 317 -20.31 -33.49 21.54
N GLU A 318 -19.22 -32.76 21.78
CA GLU A 318 -18.64 -32.58 23.11
C GLU A 318 -18.73 -31.15 23.67
N GLY A 319 -18.99 -30.14 22.83
CA GLY A 319 -18.92 -28.72 23.22
C GLY A 319 -19.96 -28.28 24.26
N ASP A 320 -19.92 -27.03 24.72
CA ASP A 320 -21.01 -26.48 25.53
C ASP A 320 -22.22 -26.10 24.64
N ILE A 321 -23.36 -25.73 25.25
CA ILE A 321 -24.60 -25.41 24.51
C ILE A 321 -24.38 -24.33 23.45
N ARG A 322 -23.58 -23.29 23.74
CA ARG A 322 -23.34 -22.19 22.79
C ARG A 322 -22.47 -22.64 21.64
N SER A 323 -21.31 -23.25 21.94
CA SER A 323 -20.41 -23.81 20.93
C SER A 323 -21.11 -24.86 20.05
N ARG A 324 -21.94 -25.74 20.63
CA ARG A 324 -22.73 -26.73 19.88
C ARG A 324 -23.68 -26.06 18.90
N ASN A 325 -24.44 -25.06 19.33
CA ASN A 325 -25.38 -24.37 18.45
C ASN A 325 -24.65 -23.66 17.30
N GLY A 326 -23.52 -23.00 17.59
CA GLY A 326 -22.68 -22.39 16.56
C GLY A 326 -22.11 -23.43 15.59
N ALA A 327 -21.65 -24.58 16.10
CA ALA A 327 -21.14 -25.66 15.25
C ALA A 327 -22.24 -26.26 14.36
N MET A 328 -23.46 -26.42 14.89
CA MET A 328 -24.62 -26.86 14.09
C MET A 328 -24.91 -25.88 12.95
N GLU A 329 -24.92 -24.57 13.24
CA GLU A 329 -25.19 -23.54 12.25
C GLU A 329 -24.11 -23.51 11.16
N ALA A 330 -22.83 -23.64 11.53
CA ALA A 330 -21.72 -23.71 10.58
C ALA A 330 -21.80 -24.97 9.68
N LEU A 331 -22.08 -26.13 10.28
CA LEU A 331 -22.27 -27.39 9.53
C LEU A 331 -23.49 -27.33 8.60
N TRP A 332 -24.57 -26.66 9.03
CA TRP A 332 -25.74 -26.40 8.20
C TRP A 332 -25.38 -25.53 6.98
N MET A 333 -24.63 -24.45 7.19
CA MET A 333 -24.17 -23.57 6.10
C MET A 333 -23.25 -24.29 5.12
N LEU A 334 -22.42 -25.23 5.60
CA LEU A 334 -21.56 -26.05 4.75
C LEU A 334 -22.39 -27.00 3.87
N GLY A 335 -23.54 -27.48 4.36
CA GLY A 335 -24.50 -28.27 3.58
C GLY A 335 -24.05 -29.72 3.31
N SER A 336 -24.23 -30.20 2.07
CA SER A 336 -23.97 -31.59 1.67
C SER A 336 -22.61 -32.21 2.09
N PRO A 337 -21.48 -31.47 2.09
CA PRO A 337 -20.22 -31.96 2.63
C PRO A 337 -20.29 -32.43 4.10
N ALA A 338 -21.18 -31.86 4.92
CA ALA A 338 -21.38 -32.25 6.32
C ALA A 338 -22.27 -33.50 6.48
N THR A 339 -23.02 -33.90 5.44
CA THR A 339 -24.00 -34.99 5.49
C THR A 339 -23.38 -36.31 5.94
N THR A 340 -22.27 -36.75 5.34
CA THR A 340 -21.67 -38.04 5.66
C THR A 340 -21.16 -38.11 7.11
N PRO A 341 -20.39 -37.13 7.61
CA PRO A 341 -20.02 -37.08 9.03
C PRO A 341 -21.23 -37.07 9.98
N LEU A 342 -22.32 -36.39 9.61
CA LEU A 342 -23.55 -36.36 10.41
C LEU A 342 -24.29 -37.70 10.41
N ILE A 343 -24.29 -38.44 9.30
CA ILE A 343 -24.82 -39.81 9.25
C ILE A 343 -24.05 -40.73 10.20
N MET A 344 -22.72 -40.58 10.31
CA MET A 344 -21.91 -41.42 11.18
C MET A 344 -22.28 -41.26 12.67
N VAL A 345 -22.73 -40.08 13.09
CA VAL A 345 -23.13 -39.83 14.49
C VAL A 345 -24.57 -40.20 14.82
N LEU A 346 -25.35 -40.68 13.85
CA LEU A 346 -26.66 -41.28 14.13
C LEU A 346 -26.55 -42.57 14.96
N LYS A 347 -25.36 -43.16 15.05
CA LYS A 347 -25.07 -44.33 15.89
C LYS A 347 -24.43 -43.98 17.24
N ASP A 348 -24.37 -42.69 17.58
CA ASP A 348 -23.76 -42.24 18.84
C ASP A 348 -24.57 -42.72 20.06
N GLU A 349 -23.87 -43.08 21.14
CA GLU A 349 -24.52 -43.56 22.36
C GLU A 349 -25.41 -42.47 23.00
N GLN A 350 -25.03 -41.20 22.86
CA GLN A 350 -25.75 -40.08 23.42
C GLN A 350 -27.00 -39.76 22.59
N VAL A 351 -28.17 -39.93 23.22
CA VAL A 351 -29.49 -39.60 22.65
C VAL A 351 -29.52 -38.18 22.07
N ASP A 352 -28.94 -37.23 22.79
CA ASP A 352 -28.90 -35.82 22.45
C ASP A 352 -28.09 -35.55 21.16
N VAL A 353 -26.97 -36.27 20.97
CA VAL A 353 -26.15 -36.22 19.75
C VAL A 353 -26.93 -36.79 18.56
N ARG A 354 -27.57 -37.97 18.73
CA ARG A 354 -28.40 -38.57 17.68
C ARG A 354 -29.55 -37.67 17.27
N LYS A 355 -30.28 -37.11 18.23
CA LYS A 355 -31.40 -36.19 18.00
C LYS A 355 -30.95 -34.95 17.19
N ARG A 356 -29.88 -34.28 17.63
CA ARG A 356 -29.33 -33.12 16.90
C ARG A 356 -28.91 -33.48 15.48
N ALA A 357 -28.31 -34.66 15.28
CA ALA A 357 -27.84 -35.08 13.97
C ALA A 357 -29.01 -35.32 13.01
N VAL A 358 -30.09 -35.95 13.51
CA VAL A 358 -31.34 -36.11 12.74
C VAL A 358 -31.93 -34.76 12.35
N MET A 359 -32.06 -33.83 13.31
CA MET A 359 -32.55 -32.48 13.07
C MET A 359 -31.74 -31.77 11.98
N LEU A 360 -30.42 -31.74 12.15
CA LEU A 360 -29.51 -31.05 11.23
C LEU A 360 -29.48 -31.68 9.83
N LEU A 361 -29.53 -33.01 9.73
CA LEU A 361 -29.65 -33.70 8.43
C LEU A 361 -30.96 -33.37 7.72
N GLY A 362 -32.07 -33.25 8.47
CA GLY A 362 -33.36 -32.78 7.96
C GLY A 362 -33.27 -31.35 7.39
N GLU A 363 -32.61 -30.45 8.12
CA GLU A 363 -32.40 -29.05 7.74
C GLU A 363 -31.44 -28.88 6.55
N ILE A 364 -30.43 -29.73 6.43
CA ILE A 364 -29.54 -29.75 5.25
C ILE A 364 -30.31 -30.25 4.02
N GLY A 365 -31.13 -31.29 4.19
CA GLY A 365 -31.99 -31.81 3.14
C GLY A 365 -31.30 -32.65 2.07
N ASP A 366 -30.11 -33.18 2.35
CA ASP A 366 -29.38 -34.04 1.42
C ASP A 366 -30.04 -35.43 1.32
N GLN A 367 -30.37 -35.85 0.10
CA GLN A 367 -31.04 -37.12 -0.17
C GLN A 367 -30.27 -38.34 0.38
N LYS A 368 -28.93 -38.27 0.50
CA LYS A 368 -28.11 -39.34 1.08
C LYS A 368 -28.49 -39.67 2.53
N ALA A 369 -29.09 -38.72 3.24
CA ALA A 369 -29.47 -38.89 4.64
C ALA A 369 -30.82 -39.62 4.81
N VAL A 370 -31.67 -39.67 3.77
CA VAL A 370 -33.07 -40.11 3.91
C VAL A 370 -33.20 -41.55 4.42
N ASP A 371 -32.46 -42.49 3.85
CA ASP A 371 -32.50 -43.89 4.29
C ASP A 371 -32.01 -44.03 5.74
N HIS A 372 -30.98 -43.27 6.08
CA HIS A 372 -30.40 -43.26 7.42
C HIS A 372 -31.35 -42.65 8.46
N ILE A 373 -32.03 -41.54 8.13
CA ILE A 373 -33.07 -40.95 9.00
C ILE A 373 -34.28 -41.87 9.11
N THR A 374 -34.65 -42.59 8.05
CA THR A 374 -35.75 -43.57 8.07
C THR A 374 -35.47 -44.67 9.10
N HIS A 375 -34.23 -45.16 9.20
CA HIS A 375 -33.85 -46.09 10.27
C HIS A 375 -34.01 -45.51 11.68
N MET A 376 -33.84 -44.19 11.86
CA MET A 376 -34.01 -43.51 13.16
C MET A 376 -35.47 -43.45 13.62
N LEU A 377 -36.46 -43.74 12.76
CA LEU A 377 -37.86 -43.93 13.19
C LEU A 377 -38.02 -45.16 14.12
N SER A 378 -37.03 -46.04 14.16
CA SER A 378 -36.98 -47.19 15.07
C SER A 378 -36.01 -47.00 16.24
N ASP A 379 -35.50 -45.77 16.47
CA ASP A 379 -34.61 -45.50 17.61
C ASP A 379 -35.28 -45.80 18.95
N ASP A 380 -34.53 -46.33 19.91
CA ASP A 380 -35.02 -46.67 21.24
C ASP A 380 -35.62 -45.44 21.96
N ASN A 381 -35.10 -44.24 21.69
CA ASN A 381 -35.58 -43.02 22.31
C ASN A 381 -36.74 -42.37 21.54
N PRO A 382 -37.91 -42.12 22.18
CA PRO A 382 -39.05 -41.48 21.53
C PRO A 382 -38.78 -40.09 20.95
N SER A 383 -37.87 -39.33 21.57
CA SER A 383 -37.53 -37.98 21.11
C SER A 383 -36.78 -38.01 19.77
N VAL A 384 -35.92 -39.01 19.57
CA VAL A 384 -35.18 -39.20 18.32
C VAL A 384 -36.14 -39.66 17.21
N ARG A 385 -37.06 -40.58 17.52
CA ARG A 385 -38.10 -41.02 16.55
C ARG A 385 -38.98 -39.86 16.08
N LYS A 386 -39.40 -39.00 17.01
CA LYS A 386 -40.20 -37.80 16.69
C LYS A 386 -39.42 -36.87 15.75
N GLU A 387 -38.17 -36.58 16.09
CA GLU A 387 -37.30 -35.74 15.26
C GLU A 387 -37.08 -36.34 13.87
N ALA A 388 -36.93 -37.66 13.76
CA ALA A 388 -36.75 -38.36 12.49
C ALA A 388 -37.97 -38.22 11.58
N PHE A 389 -39.16 -38.30 12.15
CA PHE A 389 -40.40 -38.03 11.41
C PHE A 389 -40.46 -36.59 10.90
N GLU A 390 -40.15 -35.61 11.75
CA GLU A 390 -40.15 -34.19 11.39
C GLU A 390 -39.11 -33.87 10.31
N ALA A 391 -37.89 -34.42 10.43
CA ALA A 391 -36.82 -34.29 9.46
C ALA A 391 -37.23 -34.84 8.08
N LEU A 392 -37.81 -36.05 8.00
CA LEU A 392 -38.27 -36.64 6.73
C LEU A 392 -39.37 -35.79 6.06
N GLU A 393 -40.31 -35.26 6.84
CA GLU A 393 -41.34 -34.36 6.34
C GLU A 393 -40.74 -33.05 5.79
N MET A 394 -39.71 -32.50 6.44
CA MET A 394 -38.99 -31.32 5.94
C MET A 394 -38.30 -31.59 4.61
N ILE A 395 -37.57 -32.70 4.49
CA ILE A 395 -36.88 -33.08 3.24
C ILE A 395 -37.90 -33.25 2.10
N LYS A 396 -39.01 -33.96 2.38
CA LYS A 396 -40.08 -34.17 1.40
C LYS A 396 -40.70 -32.87 0.91
N LYS A 397 -41.00 -31.93 1.81
CA LYS A 397 -41.56 -30.61 1.44
C LYS A 397 -40.59 -29.80 0.58
N ARG A 398 -39.30 -29.85 0.90
CA ARG A 398 -38.26 -29.12 0.16
C ARG A 398 -38.10 -29.66 -1.27
N ASN A 399 -38.11 -30.98 -1.42
CA ASN A 399 -38.05 -31.63 -2.73
C ASN A 399 -39.31 -31.41 -3.58
N ALA A 400 -40.46 -31.13 -2.96
CA ALA A 400 -41.70 -30.81 -3.67
C ALA A 400 -41.79 -29.34 -4.14
N ALA A 401 -40.91 -28.47 -3.64
CA ALA A 401 -40.87 -27.04 -3.95
C ALA A 401 -39.78 -26.65 -4.98
N GLN A 402 -38.92 -27.60 -5.36
CA GLN A 402 -37.92 -27.51 -6.43
C GLN A 402 -38.47 -28.18 -7.69
#